data_AF-A0A183H7E3-F1
#
_entry.id   AF-A0A183H7E3-F1
#
_cell.length_a   1.000
_cell.length_b   1.000
_cell.length_c   1.000
_cell.angle_alpha   90.00
_cell.angle_beta   90.00
_cell.angle_gamma   90.00
#
_symmetry.space_group_name_H-M   'P 1'
#
loop_
_entity.id
_entity.type
_entity.pdbx_description
1 polymer ?
#
loop_
_entity_poly.entity_id
_entity_poly.type
_entity_poly.pdbx_seq_one_letter_code
_entity_poly.pdbx_strand_id
1 'polypeptide(L)'
;MVEEFGSKPRCIVFTRFPAPCDNLLRMAKILSQNRSALCLSLIRDTGDQENIGSEDVRTARQYMEYIDLPGYATQFKYQKISSLHSIASALASCCGLGVFQSNTVIIEYPSQAALRGLPDSLLYHYHMHRVCVQHCNLVVVKGIFPLKISPVESNETIDIWWIIDNGDVLLMVAKMLKKHKIWHKAKIRLFVVVDIEDDIERIEKALFLWLIDNHYLISKIEFIRADSWIISDYLQLRSLQIKRRYYKADDKSLFSYLKRLIGIPDGKPAQNAVDCGFHGLTTSSIRSNSLMKMDEQKQRARQLNKEILGRSSNAALVLMNMPEPPVHLERFWKYLNFLNDISNELKKVLFVRGVDVQSNVDLETSTMKN
;
A
#
# COMPACT_ATOMS: atom_id res chain seq x y z
N MET A 1 12.16 -14.80 9.65
CA MET A 1 12.03 -13.81 10.74
C MET A 1 10.66 -13.18 10.61
N VAL A 2 9.74 -13.54 11.49
CA VAL A 2 8.41 -12.92 11.55
C VAL A 2 8.64 -11.48 11.99
N GLU A 3 8.40 -10.50 11.13
CA GLU A 3 8.41 -9.09 11.57
C GLU A 3 7.40 -8.94 12.70
N GLU A 4 7.87 -8.58 13.89
CA GLU A 4 7.01 -8.25 15.00
C GLU A 4 6.06 -7.12 14.57
N PHE A 5 4.77 -7.27 14.88
CA PHE A 5 3.79 -6.21 14.77
C PHE A 5 4.27 -4.99 15.58
N GLY A 6 4.98 -4.07 14.91
CA GLY A 6 5.76 -3.02 15.57
C GLY A 6 7.06 -2.63 14.84
N SER A 7 7.54 -3.43 13.88
CA SER A 7 8.70 -3.06 13.06
C SER A 7 8.43 -1.77 12.29
N LYS A 8 9.20 -0.71 12.59
CA LYS A 8 9.09 0.59 11.93
C LYS A 8 9.40 0.44 10.42
N PRO A 9 8.73 1.18 9.54
CA PRO A 9 8.97 1.09 8.11
C PRO A 9 10.41 1.53 7.80
N ARG A 10 11.18 0.63 7.19
CA ARG A 10 12.50 0.90 6.65
C ARG A 10 12.32 1.06 5.15
N CYS A 11 12.46 2.31 4.71
CA CYS A 11 11.98 2.74 3.41
C CYS A 11 13.08 2.64 2.36
N ILE A 12 12.74 2.08 1.20
CA ILE A 12 13.50 2.18 -0.04
C ILE A 12 12.65 2.91 -1.08
N VAL A 13 13.28 3.69 -1.94
CA VAL A 13 12.60 4.42 -3.01
C VAL A 13 13.01 3.83 -4.35
N PHE A 14 12.02 3.40 -5.13
CA PHE A 14 12.24 3.05 -6.53
C PHE A 14 11.71 4.17 -7.40
N THR A 15 12.54 4.66 -8.32
CA THR A 15 12.16 5.72 -9.25
C THR A 15 12.71 5.45 -10.64
N ARG A 16 11.90 5.75 -11.67
CA ARG A 16 12.34 5.68 -13.06
C ARG A 16 13.15 6.92 -13.42
N PHE A 17 14.36 6.73 -13.97
CA PHE A 17 15.16 7.83 -14.53
C PHE A 17 14.50 8.37 -15.82
N PRO A 18 14.55 9.69 -16.15
CA PRO A 18 15.36 10.78 -15.59
C PRO A 18 14.78 11.57 -14.41
N ALA A 19 13.59 11.23 -13.90
CA ALA A 19 12.88 12.12 -13.00
C ALA A 19 12.79 11.55 -11.57
N PRO A 20 13.76 11.82 -10.66
CA PRO A 20 13.46 11.74 -9.24
C PRO A 20 12.36 12.77 -8.94
N CYS A 21 11.15 12.30 -8.70
CA CYS A 21 10.03 13.20 -8.41
C CYS A 21 10.21 13.80 -7.01
N ASP A 22 10.21 15.13 -6.89
CA ASP A 22 10.23 15.84 -5.60
C ASP A 22 9.22 15.25 -4.61
N ASN A 23 8.04 14.89 -5.14
CA ASN A 23 6.95 14.33 -4.35
C ASN A 23 7.37 13.05 -3.63
N LEU A 24 8.07 12.19 -4.35
CA LEU A 24 8.51 10.88 -3.90
C LEU A 24 9.60 11.01 -2.83
N LEU A 25 10.64 11.79 -3.11
CA LEU A 25 11.75 12.00 -2.18
C LEU A 25 11.29 12.72 -0.90
N ARG A 26 10.36 13.67 -1.03
CA ARG A 26 9.78 14.36 0.14
C ARG A 26 9.03 13.38 1.04
N MET A 27 8.18 12.55 0.45
CA MET A 27 7.43 11.56 1.20
C MET A 27 8.35 10.51 1.84
N ALA A 28 9.39 10.09 1.11
CA ALA A 28 10.41 9.20 1.63
C ALA A 28 11.13 9.79 2.85
N LYS A 29 11.50 11.08 2.83
CA LYS A 29 12.06 11.77 4.00
C LYS A 29 11.10 11.78 5.19
N ILE A 30 9.82 12.05 4.95
CA ILE A 30 8.79 12.10 5.99
C ILE A 30 8.60 10.73 6.65
N LEU A 31 8.54 9.66 5.84
CA LEU A 31 8.29 8.30 6.34
C LEU A 31 9.54 7.64 6.94
N SER A 32 10.74 7.93 6.42
CA SER A 32 12.00 7.37 6.94
C SER A 32 12.44 8.02 8.26
N GLN A 33 12.01 9.26 8.53
CA GLN A 33 12.30 10.01 9.76
C GLN A 33 13.80 10.11 10.09
N ASN A 34 14.68 10.06 9.08
CA ASN A 34 16.14 10.04 9.23
C ASN A 34 16.68 8.87 10.07
N ARG A 35 15.93 7.76 10.19
CA ARG A 35 16.31 6.62 11.06
C ARG A 35 16.98 5.46 10.32
N SER A 36 16.70 5.30 9.03
CA SER A 36 17.34 4.31 8.18
C SER A 36 18.00 5.02 7.00
N ALA A 37 19.19 4.56 6.60
CA ALA A 37 19.79 5.01 5.35
C ALA A 37 18.84 4.66 4.20
N LEU A 38 18.21 5.67 3.63
CA LEU A 38 17.28 5.47 2.53
C LEU A 38 18.06 5.06 1.28
N CYS A 39 17.71 3.94 0.67
CA CYS A 39 18.23 3.61 -0.66
C CYS A 39 17.32 4.24 -1.72
N LEU A 40 17.89 5.04 -2.60
CA LEU A 40 17.24 5.53 -3.81
C LEU A 40 17.75 4.71 -4.99
N SER A 41 16.91 3.84 -5.56
CA SER A 41 17.27 3.02 -6.71
C SER A 41 16.69 3.62 -7.98
N LEU A 42 17.60 4.14 -8.80
CA LEU A 42 17.31 4.67 -10.13
C LEU A 42 17.20 3.52 -11.12
N ILE A 43 16.01 3.30 -11.66
CA ILE A 43 15.76 2.23 -12.63
C ILE A 43 15.77 2.86 -14.02
N ARG A 44 16.76 2.49 -14.85
CA ARG A 44 17.01 3.09 -16.15
C ARG A 44 16.91 2.06 -17.27
N ASP A 45 16.11 2.40 -18.27
CA ASP A 45 16.14 1.75 -19.58
C ASP A 45 17.37 2.27 -20.32
N THR A 46 18.29 1.38 -20.67
CA THR A 46 19.52 1.76 -21.37
C THR A 46 19.33 1.90 -22.87
N GLY A 47 18.26 1.32 -23.44
CA GLY A 47 18.18 1.11 -24.89
C GLY A 47 19.50 0.56 -25.43
N ASP A 48 19.98 1.14 -26.53
CA ASP A 48 21.27 0.79 -27.17
C ASP A 48 22.42 1.74 -26.80
N GLN A 49 22.24 2.67 -25.85
CA GLN A 49 23.27 3.65 -25.51
C GLN A 49 24.03 3.29 -24.23
N GLU A 50 25.37 3.26 -24.33
CA GLU A 50 26.30 3.16 -23.20
C GLU A 50 26.39 4.50 -22.44
N ASN A 51 25.31 4.89 -21.76
CA ASN A 51 25.35 6.09 -20.93
C ASN A 51 26.01 5.82 -19.57
N ILE A 52 26.84 6.76 -19.12
CA ILE A 52 27.68 6.69 -17.92
C ILE A 52 26.78 6.79 -16.68
N GLY A 53 26.52 5.66 -16.04
CA GLY A 53 25.60 5.55 -14.90
C GLY A 53 26.00 6.37 -13.67
N SER A 54 27.29 6.72 -13.56
CA SER A 54 27.81 7.47 -12.42
C SER A 54 27.29 8.90 -12.34
N GLU A 55 26.95 9.51 -13.48
CA GLU A 55 26.44 10.89 -13.48
C GLU A 55 25.04 10.95 -12.85
N ASP A 56 24.14 10.05 -13.25
CA ASP A 56 22.78 9.98 -12.69
C ASP A 56 22.82 9.79 -11.17
N VAL A 57 23.70 8.91 -10.69
CA VAL A 57 23.90 8.65 -9.25
C VAL A 57 24.46 9.89 -8.56
N ARG A 58 25.40 10.60 -9.18
CA ARG A 58 25.97 11.85 -8.67
C ARG A 58 24.89 12.93 -8.55
N THR A 59 24.11 13.15 -9.61
CA THR A 59 22.99 14.10 -9.60
C THR A 59 21.98 13.75 -8.52
N ALA A 60 21.56 12.49 -8.42
CA ALA A 60 20.63 12.05 -7.38
C ALA A 60 21.17 12.28 -5.95
N ARG A 61 22.48 12.05 -5.71
CA ARG A 61 23.11 12.35 -4.42
C ARG A 61 23.09 13.84 -4.11
N GLN A 62 23.42 14.71 -5.07
CA GLN A 62 23.34 16.16 -4.89
C GLN A 62 21.92 16.62 -4.52
N TYR A 63 20.89 16.03 -5.15
CA TYR A 63 19.51 16.30 -4.79
C TYR A 63 19.17 15.81 -3.37
N MET A 64 19.60 14.60 -2.99
CA MET A 64 19.40 14.08 -1.63
C MET A 64 20.06 14.99 -0.58
N GLU A 65 21.28 15.45 -0.83
CA GLU A 65 21.99 16.41 0.02
C GLU A 65 21.24 17.74 0.12
N TYR A 66 20.74 18.27 -1.00
CA TYR A 66 19.98 19.52 -1.05
C TYR A 66 18.71 19.47 -0.17
N ILE A 67 18.01 18.33 -0.14
CA ILE A 67 16.82 18.16 0.70
C ILE A 67 17.13 17.58 2.08
N ASP A 68 18.41 17.41 2.44
CA ASP A 68 18.86 16.82 3.70
C ASP A 68 18.24 15.42 3.94
N LEU A 69 18.28 14.57 2.91
CA LEU A 69 17.78 13.20 2.96
C LEU A 69 18.95 12.23 3.14
N PRO A 70 19.18 11.68 4.35
CA PRO A 70 20.27 10.75 4.58
C PRO A 70 20.03 9.43 3.85
N GLY A 71 21.03 8.95 3.11
CA GLY A 71 20.91 7.71 2.36
C GLY A 71 21.95 7.55 1.25
N TYR A 72 21.70 6.60 0.35
CA TYR A 72 22.55 6.30 -0.79
C TYR A 72 21.72 6.23 -2.07
N ALA A 73 22.26 6.77 -3.16
CA ALA A 73 21.72 6.54 -4.50
C ALA A 73 22.45 5.37 -5.17
N THR A 74 21.66 4.50 -5.80
CA THR A 74 22.07 3.34 -6.59
C THR A 74 21.40 3.39 -7.95
N GLN A 75 22.00 2.78 -8.96
CA GLN A 75 21.42 2.69 -10.29
C GLN A 75 21.35 1.25 -10.75
N PHE A 76 20.21 0.89 -11.33
CA PHE A 76 19.97 -0.40 -11.96
C PHE A 76 19.56 -0.16 -13.41
N LYS A 77 20.22 -0.89 -14.29
CA LYS A 77 20.05 -0.78 -15.73
C LYS A 77 19.34 -2.02 -16.24
N TYR A 78 18.41 -1.83 -17.16
CA TYR A 78 17.81 -2.92 -17.91
C TYR A 78 17.77 -2.54 -19.39
N GLN A 79 18.06 -3.52 -20.25
CA GLN A 79 17.99 -3.34 -21.70
C GLN A 79 16.67 -3.85 -22.28
N LYS A 80 16.14 -4.95 -21.70
CA LYS A 80 14.85 -5.52 -22.08
C LYS A 80 13.89 -5.37 -20.91
N ILE A 81 12.70 -4.85 -21.16
CA ILE A 81 11.66 -4.68 -20.14
C ILE A 81 11.30 -6.00 -19.42
N SER A 82 11.46 -7.15 -20.10
CA SER A 82 11.28 -8.48 -19.50
C SER A 82 12.22 -8.77 -18.34
N SER A 83 13.41 -8.15 -18.31
CA SER A 83 14.38 -8.30 -17.21
C SER A 83 14.04 -7.43 -15.98
N LEU A 84 13.14 -6.46 -16.14
CA LEU A 84 12.77 -5.55 -15.06
C LEU A 84 12.17 -6.30 -13.87
N HIS A 85 11.41 -7.37 -14.11
CA HIS A 85 10.84 -8.18 -13.04
C HIS A 85 11.92 -8.76 -12.12
N SER A 86 12.94 -9.41 -12.71
CA SER A 86 14.05 -10.01 -11.97
C SER A 86 14.87 -8.97 -11.24
N ILE A 87 15.14 -7.82 -11.87
CA ILE A 87 15.89 -6.72 -11.26
C ILE A 87 15.12 -6.13 -10.07
N ALA A 88 13.83 -5.84 -10.26
CA ALA A 88 12.99 -5.32 -9.18
C ALA A 88 12.86 -6.34 -8.04
N SER A 89 12.76 -7.64 -8.34
CA SER A 89 12.67 -8.69 -7.32
C SER A 89 13.98 -8.85 -6.55
N ALA A 90 15.12 -8.82 -7.25
CA ALA A 90 16.42 -8.78 -6.61
C ALA A 90 16.55 -7.54 -5.72
N LEU A 91 16.12 -6.37 -6.19
CA LEU A 91 16.10 -5.14 -5.38
C LEU A 91 15.25 -5.29 -4.13
N ALA A 92 13.99 -5.69 -4.29
CA ALA A 92 13.05 -5.86 -3.19
C ALA A 92 13.46 -6.98 -2.21
N SER A 93 14.23 -7.96 -2.66
CA SER A 93 14.76 -9.06 -1.82
C SER A 93 16.09 -8.68 -1.14
N CYS A 94 16.96 -7.94 -1.82
CA CYS A 94 18.21 -7.42 -1.27
C CYS A 94 17.97 -6.33 -0.22
N CYS A 95 16.78 -5.73 -0.21
CA CYS A 95 16.21 -5.06 0.94
C CYS A 95 16.13 -5.94 2.20
N GLY A 96 16.59 -7.20 2.22
CA GLY A 96 16.63 -8.05 3.42
C GLY A 96 18.02 -8.31 3.99
N LEU A 97 19.10 -7.94 3.29
CA LEU A 97 20.44 -8.43 3.59
C LEU A 97 21.28 -7.45 4.43
N GLY A 98 21.73 -7.91 5.59
CA GLY A 98 22.62 -7.17 6.48
C GLY A 98 21.97 -5.92 7.10
N VAL A 99 22.74 -4.82 7.16
CA VAL A 99 22.33 -3.56 7.82
C VAL A 99 21.24 -2.81 7.01
N PHE A 100 20.97 -3.21 5.76
CA PHE A 100 20.05 -2.53 4.82
C PHE A 100 18.66 -3.15 4.74
N GLN A 101 18.21 -3.80 5.82
CA GLN A 101 16.91 -4.45 5.81
C GLN A 101 15.80 -3.37 5.70
N SER A 102 15.15 -3.27 4.54
CA SER A 102 14.01 -2.41 4.19
C SER A 102 12.77 -3.28 4.03
N ASN A 103 11.62 -2.81 4.50
CA ASN A 103 10.36 -3.54 4.44
C ASN A 103 9.24 -2.75 3.76
N THR A 104 9.55 -1.53 3.30
CA THR A 104 8.59 -0.64 2.64
C THR A 104 9.23 -0.02 1.40
N VAL A 105 8.68 -0.33 0.23
CA VAL A 105 9.02 0.34 -1.03
C VAL A 105 8.07 1.51 -1.24
N ILE A 106 8.63 2.67 -1.60
CA ILE A 106 7.88 3.85 -2.02
C ILE A 106 8.14 4.08 -3.52
N ILE A 107 7.09 4.23 -4.32
CA ILE A 107 7.17 4.50 -5.76
C ILE A 107 6.31 5.69 -6.18
N GLU A 108 6.63 6.27 -7.34
CA GLU A 108 5.77 7.26 -7.97
C GLU A 108 4.40 6.70 -8.39
N TYR A 109 3.38 7.57 -8.35
CA TYR A 109 2.10 7.30 -8.98
C TYR A 109 2.25 7.19 -10.51
N PRO A 110 1.49 6.30 -11.18
CA PRO A 110 1.56 6.13 -12.63
C PRO A 110 1.48 7.43 -13.43
N SER A 111 2.42 7.58 -14.36
CA SER A 111 2.43 8.70 -15.30
C SER A 111 1.21 8.66 -16.23
N GLN A 112 0.88 9.80 -16.86
CA GLN A 112 -0.20 9.84 -17.85
C GLN A 112 0.05 8.86 -19.01
N ALA A 113 1.30 8.57 -19.36
CA ALA A 113 1.66 7.56 -20.33
C ALA A 113 1.17 6.16 -19.93
N ALA A 114 1.38 5.76 -18.67
CA ALA A 114 0.89 4.48 -18.15
C ALA A 114 -0.64 4.43 -18.12
N LEU A 115 -1.28 5.52 -17.69
CA LEU A 115 -2.75 5.62 -17.64
C LEU A 115 -3.39 5.55 -19.05
N ARG A 116 -2.71 6.08 -20.07
CA ARG A 116 -3.11 5.93 -21.49
C ARG A 116 -2.78 4.55 -22.07
N GLY A 117 -2.09 3.69 -21.32
CA GLY A 117 -1.75 2.33 -21.76
C GLY A 117 -0.53 2.24 -22.67
N LEU A 118 0.36 3.25 -22.65
CA LEU A 118 1.60 3.18 -23.43
C LEU A 118 2.49 2.03 -22.90
N PRO A 119 2.98 1.12 -23.78
CA PRO A 119 3.61 -0.13 -23.36
C PRO A 119 4.73 0.03 -22.33
N ASP A 120 5.72 0.88 -22.59
CA ASP A 120 6.92 0.99 -21.75
C ASP A 120 6.63 1.48 -20.34
N SER A 121 5.69 2.44 -20.22
CA SER A 121 5.31 3.00 -18.93
C SER A 121 4.40 2.05 -18.16
N LEU A 122 3.45 1.41 -18.87
CA LEU A 122 2.54 0.43 -18.29
C LEU A 122 3.30 -0.80 -17.76
N LEU A 123 4.22 -1.34 -18.55
CA LEU A 123 5.02 -2.52 -18.19
C LEU A 123 5.92 -2.24 -16.98
N TYR A 124 6.49 -1.03 -16.90
CA TYR A 124 7.24 -0.60 -15.72
C TYR A 124 6.37 -0.69 -14.46
N HIS A 125 5.22 -0.02 -14.42
CA HIS A 125 4.35 -0.08 -13.26
C HIS A 125 3.82 -1.49 -12.99
N TYR A 126 3.57 -2.29 -14.03
CA TYR A 126 3.15 -3.69 -13.88
C TYR A 126 4.19 -4.51 -13.10
N HIS A 127 5.47 -4.46 -13.53
CA HIS A 127 6.53 -5.20 -12.85
C HIS A 127 6.76 -4.66 -11.43
N MET A 128 6.82 -3.33 -11.26
CA MET A 128 7.06 -2.72 -9.95
C MET A 128 5.96 -3.06 -8.95
N HIS A 129 4.68 -2.87 -9.31
CA HIS A 129 3.58 -3.22 -8.41
C HIS A 129 3.56 -4.70 -8.07
N ARG A 130 3.70 -5.59 -9.06
CA ARG A 130 3.65 -7.05 -8.83
C ARG A 130 4.78 -7.56 -7.94
N VAL A 131 6.00 -7.07 -8.15
CA VAL A 131 7.14 -7.47 -7.34
C VAL A 131 7.01 -6.92 -5.93
N CYS A 132 6.74 -5.62 -5.79
CA CYS A 132 6.74 -4.99 -4.48
C CYS A 132 5.69 -5.63 -3.55
N VAL A 133 4.47 -5.90 -4.03
CA VAL A 133 3.42 -6.49 -3.17
C VAL A 133 3.73 -7.93 -2.70
N GLN A 134 4.68 -8.62 -3.33
CA GLN A 134 5.12 -9.97 -2.92
C GLN A 134 6.25 -9.95 -1.89
N HIS A 135 7.05 -8.88 -1.87
CA HIS A 135 8.27 -8.82 -1.06
C HIS A 135 8.22 -7.79 0.08
N CYS A 136 7.43 -6.73 -0.03
CA CYS A 136 7.45 -5.59 0.89
C CYS A 136 6.13 -4.83 0.95
N ASN A 137 5.97 -3.98 1.96
CA ASN A 137 4.89 -2.99 1.96
C ASN A 137 5.11 -2.02 0.80
N LEU A 138 4.05 -1.66 0.08
CA LEU A 138 4.10 -0.75 -1.05
C LEU A 138 3.36 0.54 -0.72
N VAL A 139 4.02 1.67 -0.91
CA VAL A 139 3.43 3.01 -0.83
C VAL A 139 3.55 3.70 -2.19
N VAL A 140 2.42 4.13 -2.76
CA VAL A 140 2.38 4.86 -4.04
C VAL A 140 1.93 6.28 -3.77
N VAL A 141 2.77 7.24 -4.18
CA VAL A 141 2.59 8.67 -3.84
C VAL A 141 1.89 9.41 -4.98
N LYS A 142 0.63 9.79 -4.79
CA LYS A 142 -0.16 10.61 -5.74
C LYS A 142 -0.36 12.03 -5.22
N GLY A 143 -0.20 13.00 -6.13
CA GLY A 143 -0.41 14.41 -5.84
C GLY A 143 0.90 15.17 -5.66
N ILE A 144 0.80 16.45 -5.27
CA ILE A 144 1.93 17.37 -5.22
C ILE A 144 2.38 17.55 -3.76
N PHE A 145 3.63 17.22 -3.49
CA PHE A 145 4.31 17.41 -2.21
C PHE A 145 5.52 18.32 -2.45
N PRO A 146 5.33 19.65 -2.40
CA PRO A 146 6.39 20.61 -2.71
C PRO A 146 7.58 20.46 -1.75
N LEU A 147 8.74 21.04 -2.08
CA LEU A 147 9.95 21.00 -1.25
C LEU A 147 9.85 21.78 0.06
N LYS A 148 8.86 22.68 0.19
CA LYS A 148 8.48 23.33 1.46
C LYS A 148 6.99 23.07 1.66
N ILE A 149 6.67 22.22 2.64
CA ILE A 149 5.29 21.94 3.04
C ILE A 149 5.12 22.65 4.37
N SER A 150 4.17 23.58 4.43
CA SER A 150 3.79 24.23 5.67
C SER A 150 3.33 23.16 6.67
N PRO A 151 3.68 23.28 7.96
CA PRO A 151 3.11 22.42 8.98
C PRO A 151 1.60 22.45 8.90
N VAL A 152 1.01 21.26 8.93
CA VAL A 152 -0.44 21.06 8.90
C VAL A 152 -1.03 21.60 10.19
N GLU A 153 -2.08 22.40 10.06
CA GLU A 153 -2.74 23.03 11.18
C GLU A 153 -3.59 22.03 11.99
N SER A 154 -3.97 22.40 13.21
CA SER A 154 -4.77 21.51 14.08
C SER A 154 -6.21 21.30 13.61
N ASN A 155 -6.69 22.13 12.68
CA ASN A 155 -8.00 22.01 12.03
C ASN A 155 -7.97 21.02 10.84
N GLU A 156 -6.79 20.75 10.27
CA GLU A 156 -6.61 19.89 9.12
C GLU A 156 -6.59 18.41 9.53
N THR A 157 -6.97 17.56 8.57
CA THR A 157 -7.22 16.13 8.81
C THR A 157 -6.36 15.23 7.91
N ILE A 158 -5.93 14.11 8.48
CA ILE A 158 -5.45 12.94 7.75
C ILE A 158 -6.59 11.93 7.77
N ASP A 159 -7.12 11.61 6.60
CA ASP A 159 -8.23 10.69 6.45
C ASP A 159 -7.72 9.34 6.00
N ILE A 160 -8.06 8.30 6.76
CA ILE A 160 -7.71 6.92 6.45
C ILE A 160 -8.95 6.22 5.92
N TRP A 161 -8.90 5.76 4.69
CA TRP A 161 -9.90 4.94 4.04
C TRP A 161 -9.43 3.48 4.01
N TRP A 162 -9.90 2.71 4.98
CA TRP A 162 -9.63 1.29 5.07
C TRP A 162 -10.77 0.52 4.42
N ILE A 163 -10.55 0.08 3.18
CA ILE A 163 -11.52 -0.66 2.38
C ILE A 163 -11.20 -2.16 2.45
N ILE A 164 -11.94 -2.88 3.29
CA ILE A 164 -11.85 -4.33 3.51
C ILE A 164 -10.51 -4.79 4.12
N ASP A 165 -9.37 -4.52 3.49
CA ASP A 165 -8.08 -5.15 3.81
C ASP A 165 -6.93 -4.15 3.98
N ASN A 166 -5.79 -4.62 4.52
CA ASN A 166 -4.54 -3.87 4.75
C ASN A 166 -4.66 -2.68 5.73
N GLY A 167 -5.58 -2.76 6.69
CA GLY A 167 -5.78 -1.70 7.68
C GLY A 167 -4.59 -1.44 8.61
N ASP A 168 -3.84 -2.49 8.91
CA ASP A 168 -2.64 -2.46 9.75
C ASP A 168 -1.54 -1.56 9.17
N VAL A 169 -1.24 -1.69 7.88
CA VAL A 169 -0.21 -0.88 7.22
C VAL A 169 -0.70 0.58 7.05
N LEU A 170 -1.99 0.79 6.79
CA LEU A 170 -2.58 2.13 6.76
C LEU A 170 -2.42 2.86 8.10
N LEU A 171 -2.78 2.19 9.19
CA LEU A 171 -2.65 2.73 10.55
C LEU A 171 -1.18 2.95 10.91
N MET A 172 -0.28 2.03 10.54
CA MET A 172 1.16 2.21 10.73
C MET A 172 1.69 3.48 10.03
N VAL A 173 1.35 3.67 8.75
CA VAL A 173 1.76 4.85 7.96
C VAL A 173 1.22 6.13 8.60
N ALA A 174 -0.04 6.16 9.02
CA ALA A 174 -0.63 7.31 9.72
C ALA A 174 0.11 7.64 11.03
N LYS A 175 0.45 6.61 11.82
CA LYS A 175 1.22 6.78 13.07
C LYS A 175 2.63 7.31 12.81
N MET A 176 3.26 6.93 11.70
CA MET A 176 4.56 7.51 11.31
C MET A 176 4.43 8.96 10.88
N LEU A 177 3.42 9.30 10.07
CA LEU A 177 3.18 10.68 9.66
C LEU A 177 3.03 11.61 10.87
N LYS A 178 2.25 11.22 11.89
CA LYS A 178 2.05 12.00 13.12
C LYS A 178 3.32 12.28 13.93
N LYS A 179 4.39 11.50 13.77
CA LYS A 179 5.68 11.80 14.44
C LYS A 179 6.46 12.89 13.73
N HIS A 180 6.15 13.16 12.46
CA HIS A 180 6.83 14.18 11.69
C HIS A 180 6.26 15.58 11.98
N LYS A 181 7.13 16.58 12.10
CA LYS A 181 6.77 17.98 12.43
C LYS A 181 5.70 18.59 11.52
N ILE A 182 5.62 18.14 10.27
CA ILE A 182 4.59 18.60 9.32
C ILE A 182 3.20 18.15 9.77
N TRP A 183 3.02 16.91 10.20
CA TRP A 183 1.70 16.30 10.37
C TRP A 183 1.31 16.10 11.84
N HIS A 184 2.20 16.38 12.79
CA HIS A 184 1.99 16.12 14.23
C HIS A 184 0.73 16.74 14.83
N LYS A 185 0.24 17.88 14.31
CA LYS A 185 -0.99 18.55 14.78
C LYS A 185 -2.27 18.07 14.09
N ALA A 186 -2.14 17.40 12.93
CA ALA A 186 -3.29 16.96 12.14
C ALA A 186 -4.15 15.96 12.93
N LYS A 187 -5.46 16.05 12.78
CA LYS A 187 -6.41 15.08 13.36
C LYS A 187 -6.52 13.86 12.43
N ILE A 188 -6.54 12.65 12.98
CA ILE A 188 -6.74 11.43 12.17
C ILE A 188 -8.22 11.06 12.19
N ARG A 189 -8.84 10.90 11.03
CA ARG A 189 -10.18 10.32 10.88
C ARG A 189 -10.06 8.96 10.19
N LEU A 190 -10.78 7.96 10.68
CA LEU A 190 -10.78 6.60 10.16
C LEU A 190 -12.15 6.26 9.58
N PHE A 191 -12.17 5.94 8.29
CA PHE A 191 -13.34 5.46 7.57
C PHE A 191 -13.10 3.99 7.23
N VAL A 192 -13.88 3.10 7.85
CA VAL A 192 -13.79 1.65 7.64
C VAL A 192 -14.91 1.24 6.71
N VAL A 193 -14.56 0.87 5.47
CA VAL A 193 -15.51 0.41 4.47
C VAL A 193 -15.59 -1.11 4.54
N VAL A 194 -16.78 -1.61 4.84
CA VAL A 194 -17.09 -3.03 5.03
C VAL A 194 -18.20 -3.45 4.07
N ASP A 195 -18.30 -4.75 3.83
CA ASP A 195 -19.39 -5.30 3.05
C ASP A 195 -20.72 -5.16 3.81
N ILE A 196 -21.84 -5.05 3.09
CA ILE A 196 -23.17 -4.95 3.70
C ILE A 196 -23.53 -6.18 4.57
N GLU A 197 -22.91 -7.32 4.29
CA GLU A 197 -23.11 -8.58 5.00
C GLU A 197 -22.21 -8.74 6.24
N ASP A 198 -21.26 -7.84 6.45
CA ASP A 198 -20.35 -7.90 7.60
C ASP A 198 -21.04 -7.47 8.90
N ASP A 199 -20.70 -8.14 10.00
CA ASP A 199 -21.15 -7.76 11.34
C ASP A 199 -20.32 -6.59 11.88
N ILE A 200 -20.87 -5.38 11.71
CA ILE A 200 -20.25 -4.13 12.16
C ILE A 200 -20.07 -4.09 13.67
N GLU A 201 -21.04 -4.57 14.45
CA GLU A 201 -20.96 -4.46 15.92
C GLU A 201 -19.74 -5.23 16.44
N ARG A 202 -19.49 -6.40 15.85
CA ARG A 202 -18.32 -7.20 16.17
C ARG A 202 -17.02 -6.53 15.71
N ILE A 203 -16.98 -6.00 14.49
CA ILE A 203 -15.81 -5.29 13.95
C ILE A 203 -15.49 -4.07 14.82
N GLU A 204 -16.50 -3.29 15.16
CA GLU A 204 -16.42 -2.06 15.93
C GLU A 204 -15.82 -2.33 17.32
N LYS A 205 -16.39 -3.29 18.06
CA LYS A 205 -15.87 -3.70 19.36
C LYS A 205 -14.41 -4.15 19.29
N ALA A 206 -14.08 -5.00 18.30
CA ALA A 206 -12.72 -5.52 18.13
C ALA A 206 -11.71 -4.42 17.77
N LEU A 207 -12.10 -3.48 16.89
CA LEU A 207 -11.26 -2.38 16.44
C LEU A 207 -11.00 -1.37 17.56
N PHE A 208 -12.02 -1.00 18.33
CA PHE A 208 -11.87 -0.03 19.41
C PHE A 208 -10.89 -0.51 20.48
N LEU A 209 -11.02 -1.77 20.92
CA LEU A 209 -10.08 -2.37 21.88
C LEU A 209 -8.65 -2.33 21.31
N TRP A 210 -8.47 -2.78 20.07
CA TRP A 210 -7.16 -2.80 19.44
C TRP A 210 -6.52 -1.41 19.32
N LEU A 211 -7.29 -0.38 18.95
CA LEU A 211 -6.80 0.99 18.85
C LEU A 211 -6.37 1.57 20.20
N ILE A 212 -7.11 1.25 21.27
CA ILE A 212 -6.79 1.66 22.65
C ILE A 212 -5.48 0.99 23.09
N ASP A 213 -5.40 -0.33 22.95
CA ASP A 213 -4.25 -1.14 23.37
C ASP A 213 -2.96 -0.73 22.63
N ASN A 214 -3.08 -0.30 21.37
CA ASN A 214 -1.96 0.14 20.55
C ASN A 214 -1.74 1.67 20.54
N HIS A 215 -2.44 2.41 21.42
CA HIS A 215 -2.34 3.85 21.64
C HIS A 215 -2.52 4.70 20.36
N TYR A 216 -3.53 4.39 19.56
CA TYR A 216 -3.91 5.19 18.40
C TYR A 216 -4.88 6.31 18.80
N LEU A 217 -4.51 7.55 18.48
CA LEU A 217 -5.34 8.73 18.69
C LEU A 217 -6.14 9.06 17.42
N ILE A 218 -7.29 8.41 17.25
CA ILE A 218 -8.23 8.66 16.16
C ILE A 218 -9.29 9.66 16.65
N SER A 219 -9.52 10.77 15.93
CA SER A 219 -10.51 11.78 16.32
C SER A 219 -11.94 11.45 15.91
N LYS A 220 -12.11 10.64 14.86
CA LYS A 220 -13.42 10.16 14.38
C LYS A 220 -13.25 8.80 13.74
N ILE A 221 -14.10 7.83 14.09
CA ILE A 221 -14.23 6.54 13.40
C ILE A 221 -15.62 6.49 12.80
N GLU A 222 -15.73 6.12 11.52
CA GLU A 222 -17.00 5.96 10.81
C GLU A 222 -16.97 4.66 10.01
N PHE A 223 -17.98 3.82 10.21
CA PHE A 223 -18.19 2.60 9.44
C PHE A 223 -19.10 2.88 8.26
N ILE A 224 -18.67 2.46 7.06
CA ILE A 224 -19.39 2.67 5.80
C ILE A 224 -19.73 1.31 5.23
N ARG A 225 -21.02 1.02 5.09
CA ARG A 225 -21.51 -0.18 4.39
C ARG A 225 -21.46 0.07 2.90
N ALA A 226 -20.86 -0.85 2.16
CA ALA A 226 -20.84 -0.83 0.71
C ALA A 226 -21.39 -2.15 0.16
N ASP A 227 -22.18 -2.06 -0.91
CA ASP A 227 -22.62 -3.26 -1.63
C ASP A 227 -21.41 -4.00 -2.20
N SER A 228 -21.43 -5.34 -2.13
CA SER A 228 -20.35 -6.20 -2.62
C SER A 228 -20.00 -5.94 -4.08
N TRP A 229 -20.98 -5.49 -4.87
CA TRP A 229 -20.74 -5.08 -6.25
C TRP A 229 -19.74 -3.92 -6.31
N ILE A 230 -19.98 -2.83 -5.56
CA ILE A 230 -19.19 -1.59 -5.57
C ILE A 230 -17.73 -1.86 -5.18
N ILE A 231 -17.51 -2.68 -4.15
CA ILE A 231 -16.18 -3.02 -3.61
C ILE A 231 -15.62 -4.34 -4.16
N SER A 232 -16.17 -4.87 -5.25
CA SER A 232 -15.81 -6.17 -5.82
C SER A 232 -14.31 -6.33 -6.11
N ASP A 233 -13.64 -5.25 -6.52
CA ASP A 233 -12.20 -5.21 -6.76
C ASP A 233 -11.38 -5.55 -5.50
N TYR A 234 -11.89 -5.23 -4.30
CA TYR A 234 -11.28 -5.57 -3.01
C TYR A 234 -11.70 -6.94 -2.47
N LEU A 235 -12.89 -7.43 -2.85
CA LEU A 235 -13.45 -8.67 -2.30
C LEU A 235 -12.91 -9.95 -2.96
N GLN A 236 -12.34 -9.85 -4.17
CA GLN A 236 -11.98 -11.00 -5.00
C GLN A 236 -11.15 -12.07 -4.26
N LEU A 237 -10.24 -11.65 -3.38
CA LEU A 237 -9.34 -12.54 -2.64
C LEU A 237 -9.62 -12.60 -1.14
N ARG A 238 -10.63 -11.86 -0.66
CA ARG A 238 -10.90 -11.66 0.78
C ARG A 238 -11.02 -12.98 1.53
N SER A 239 -11.83 -13.91 1.03
CA SER A 239 -12.07 -15.20 1.71
C SER A 239 -10.79 -16.05 1.80
N LEU A 240 -9.92 -16.00 0.78
CA LEU A 240 -8.63 -16.70 0.77
C LEU A 240 -7.65 -16.04 1.73
N GLN A 241 -7.58 -14.71 1.75
CA GLN A 241 -6.72 -13.95 2.66
C GLN A 241 -7.09 -14.19 4.13
N ILE A 242 -8.38 -14.15 4.46
CA ILE A 242 -8.90 -14.47 5.79
C ILE A 242 -8.50 -15.91 6.17
N LYS A 243 -8.77 -16.90 5.30
CA LYS A 243 -8.39 -18.30 5.54
C LYS A 243 -6.89 -18.43 5.81
N ARG A 244 -6.03 -17.75 5.04
CA ARG A 244 -4.56 -17.78 5.25
C ARG A 244 -4.15 -17.21 6.62
N ARG A 245 -4.75 -16.11 7.06
CA ARG A 245 -4.47 -15.49 8.37
C ARG A 245 -4.87 -16.39 9.53
N TYR A 246 -6.01 -17.06 9.44
CA TYR A 246 -6.52 -17.93 10.52
C TYR A 246 -5.94 -19.36 10.49
N TYR A 247 -5.62 -19.92 9.32
CA TYR A 247 -5.10 -21.29 9.20
C TYR A 247 -3.78 -21.51 9.97
N LYS A 248 -2.91 -20.49 10.03
CA LYS A 248 -1.65 -20.56 10.80
C LYS A 248 -1.79 -20.21 12.28
N ALA A 249 -3.00 -19.90 12.76
CA ALA A 249 -3.27 -19.56 14.16
C ALA A 249 -3.83 -20.74 14.99
N ASP A 250 -3.88 -21.96 14.43
CA ASP A 250 -4.36 -23.16 15.11
C ASP A 250 -3.35 -23.67 16.16
N ASP A 251 -3.17 -22.87 17.20
CA ASP A 251 -2.74 -23.35 18.50
C ASP A 251 -4.02 -23.77 19.24
N LYS A 252 -4.27 -25.09 19.34
CA LYS A 252 -5.50 -25.73 19.85
C LYS A 252 -5.69 -25.56 21.37
N SER A 253 -5.61 -24.33 21.85
CA SER A 253 -5.86 -23.96 23.22
C SER A 253 -7.32 -23.51 23.38
N LEU A 254 -8.01 -24.04 24.39
CA LEU A 254 -9.35 -23.61 24.84
C LEU A 254 -9.42 -22.08 25.07
N PHE A 255 -8.28 -21.47 25.34
CA PHE A 255 -8.08 -20.03 25.54
C PHE A 255 -8.21 -19.23 24.22
N SER A 256 -7.94 -19.82 23.05
CA SER A 256 -8.12 -19.18 21.74
C SER A 256 -9.60 -19.00 21.37
N TYR A 257 -10.44 -19.95 21.77
CA TYR A 257 -11.88 -19.94 21.53
C TYR A 257 -12.58 -18.89 22.42
N LEU A 258 -12.14 -18.78 23.68
CA LEU A 258 -12.57 -17.72 24.60
C LEU A 258 -12.06 -16.32 24.17
N LYS A 259 -10.85 -16.22 23.57
CA LYS A 259 -10.35 -14.95 23.00
C LYS A 259 -11.20 -14.43 21.84
N ARG A 260 -11.79 -15.31 21.00
CA ARG A 260 -12.73 -14.94 19.91
C ARG A 260 -13.99 -14.21 20.39
N LEU A 261 -14.32 -14.29 21.69
CA LEU A 261 -15.49 -13.65 22.31
C LEU A 261 -15.17 -12.27 22.90
N ILE A 262 -13.88 -11.95 23.14
CA ILE A 262 -13.49 -10.78 23.96
C ILE A 262 -12.73 -9.72 23.15
N GLY A 263 -11.99 -10.09 22.09
CA GLY A 263 -11.28 -9.12 21.26
C GLY A 263 -10.20 -9.74 20.38
N ILE A 264 -9.37 -8.88 19.76
CA ILE A 264 -8.19 -9.30 19.00
C ILE A 264 -7.08 -9.63 20.00
N PRO A 265 -6.45 -10.82 19.96
CA PRO A 265 -5.34 -11.15 20.86
C PRO A 265 -4.18 -10.14 20.73
N ASP A 266 -3.50 -9.85 21.85
CA ASP A 266 -2.30 -9.00 21.85
C ASP A 266 -1.27 -9.44 20.80
N GLY A 267 -0.69 -8.46 20.09
CA GLY A 267 0.30 -8.70 19.04
C GLY A 267 -0.26 -9.19 17.70
N LYS A 268 -1.58 -9.25 17.53
CA LYS A 268 -2.23 -9.56 16.24
C LYS A 268 -2.53 -8.28 15.43
N PRO A 269 -2.65 -8.38 14.08
CA PRO A 269 -2.94 -7.23 13.22
C PRO A 269 -4.30 -6.60 13.53
N ALA A 270 -4.39 -5.28 13.35
CA ALA A 270 -5.67 -4.56 13.30
C ALA A 270 -6.64 -5.20 12.30
N GLN A 271 -6.11 -5.75 11.20
CA GLN A 271 -6.88 -6.41 10.15
C GLN A 271 -7.82 -7.50 10.67
N ASN A 272 -7.46 -8.16 11.77
CA ASN A 272 -8.32 -9.16 12.40
C ASN A 272 -9.66 -8.59 12.90
N ALA A 273 -9.75 -7.27 13.14
CA ALA A 273 -10.99 -6.59 13.49
C ALA A 273 -12.02 -6.75 12.39
N VAL A 274 -11.65 -6.41 11.15
CA VAL A 274 -12.54 -6.51 9.98
C VAL A 274 -12.77 -7.96 9.61
N ASP A 275 -11.74 -8.80 9.71
CA ASP A 275 -11.87 -10.22 9.37
C ASP A 275 -12.80 -10.98 10.32
N CYS A 276 -12.97 -10.55 11.57
CA CYS A 276 -13.84 -11.24 12.53
C CYS A 276 -15.35 -11.01 12.30
N GLY A 277 -15.72 -9.92 11.64
CA GLY A 277 -17.10 -9.64 11.20
C GLY A 277 -17.47 -10.31 9.88
N PHE A 278 -16.53 -10.99 9.21
CA PHE A 278 -16.80 -11.69 7.96
C PHE A 278 -17.68 -12.92 8.22
N HIS A 279 -18.92 -12.87 7.76
CA HIS A 279 -19.87 -13.97 7.94
C HIS A 279 -19.76 -15.12 6.95
N GLY A 280 -18.80 -15.05 6.00
CA GLY A 280 -18.54 -16.13 5.08
C GLY A 280 -19.78 -16.51 4.28
N LEU A 281 -20.09 -15.73 3.25
CA LEU A 281 -21.13 -16.12 2.31
C LEU A 281 -20.92 -17.55 1.80
N THR A 282 -21.95 -18.37 2.02
CA THR A 282 -22.45 -19.32 1.03
C THR A 282 -22.15 -18.82 -0.37
N THR A 283 -21.47 -19.67 -1.14
CA THR A 283 -21.13 -19.49 -2.55
C THR A 283 -22.35 -19.15 -3.42
N SER A 284 -22.90 -17.93 -3.34
CA SER A 284 -23.55 -17.33 -4.50
C SER A 284 -22.40 -16.95 -5.41
N SER A 285 -21.99 -17.92 -6.23
CA SER A 285 -21.09 -17.80 -7.36
C SER A 285 -20.67 -16.35 -7.61
N ILE A 286 -19.48 -15.95 -7.13
CA ILE A 286 -18.76 -14.87 -7.79
C ILE A 286 -18.61 -15.42 -9.20
N ARG A 287 -19.52 -15.02 -10.09
CA ARG A 287 -19.46 -15.39 -11.50
C ARG A 287 -18.03 -15.08 -11.89
N SER A 288 -17.32 -16.10 -12.36
CA SER A 288 -16.04 -15.94 -12.99
C SER A 288 -16.23 -14.85 -14.03
N ASN A 289 -15.81 -13.63 -13.73
CA ASN A 289 -16.05 -12.50 -14.60
C ASN A 289 -15.06 -12.60 -15.76
N SER A 290 -15.40 -13.49 -16.70
CA SER A 290 -15.03 -13.38 -18.09
C SER A 290 -15.46 -11.99 -18.54
N LEU A 291 -14.46 -11.12 -18.77
CA LEU A 291 -14.62 -9.79 -19.37
C LEU A 291 -15.59 -8.87 -18.62
N MET A 292 -15.23 -8.41 -17.40
CA MET A 292 -15.87 -7.19 -16.87
C MET A 292 -15.75 -6.06 -17.91
N LYS A 293 -16.90 -5.50 -18.31
CA LYS A 293 -16.95 -4.34 -19.20
C LYS A 293 -16.27 -3.16 -18.51
N MET A 294 -15.45 -2.42 -19.25
CA MET A 294 -14.72 -1.26 -18.73
C MET A 294 -15.64 -0.25 -18.03
N ASP A 295 -16.86 -0.09 -18.55
CA ASP A 295 -17.84 0.85 -18.04
C ASP A 295 -18.31 0.51 -16.61
N GLU A 296 -18.41 -0.78 -16.27
CA GLU A 296 -18.87 -1.21 -14.94
C GLU A 296 -17.81 -0.92 -13.87
N GLN A 297 -16.55 -1.29 -14.10
CA GLN A 297 -15.48 -1.03 -13.13
C GLN A 297 -15.27 0.47 -12.90
N LYS A 298 -15.34 1.26 -13.98
CA LYS A 298 -15.29 2.72 -13.91
C LYS A 298 -16.46 3.30 -13.12
N GLN A 299 -17.67 2.77 -13.30
CA GLN A 299 -18.85 3.21 -12.56
C GLN A 299 -18.68 2.95 -11.06
N ARG A 300 -18.19 1.77 -10.68
CA ARG A 300 -17.92 1.44 -9.27
C ARG A 300 -16.88 2.36 -8.64
N ALA A 301 -15.75 2.56 -9.33
CA ALA A 301 -14.69 3.46 -8.87
C ALA A 301 -15.22 4.89 -8.62
N ARG A 302 -16.08 5.39 -9.52
CA ARG A 302 -16.72 6.70 -9.37
C ARG A 302 -17.69 6.78 -8.20
N GLN A 303 -18.46 5.72 -7.94
CA GLN A 303 -19.34 5.67 -6.79
C GLN A 303 -18.56 5.70 -5.47
N LEU A 304 -17.49 4.92 -5.37
CA LEU A 304 -16.57 4.98 -4.21
C LEU A 304 -15.94 6.36 -4.08
N ASN A 305 -15.44 6.94 -5.18
CA ASN A 305 -14.85 8.27 -5.15
C ASN A 305 -15.84 9.33 -4.68
N LYS A 306 -17.13 9.22 -5.04
CA LYS A 306 -18.17 10.15 -4.58
C LYS A 306 -18.30 10.13 -3.05
N GLU A 307 -18.30 8.95 -2.44
CA GLU A 307 -18.33 8.80 -0.99
C GLU A 307 -17.06 9.35 -0.32
N ILE A 308 -15.89 9.14 -0.96
CA ILE A 308 -14.60 9.65 -0.50
C ILE A 308 -14.56 11.18 -0.56
N LEU A 309 -14.88 11.78 -1.69
CA LEU A 309 -14.89 13.23 -1.87
C LEU A 309 -15.89 13.93 -0.95
N GLY A 310 -17.06 13.33 -0.72
CA GLY A 310 -18.08 13.86 0.19
C GLY A 310 -17.58 14.04 1.62
N ARG A 311 -16.59 13.26 2.06
CA ARG A 311 -16.04 13.31 3.43
C ARG A 311 -14.64 13.90 3.51
N SER A 312 -13.83 13.73 2.45
CA SER A 312 -12.38 13.93 2.45
C SER A 312 -11.87 14.91 1.40
N SER A 313 -12.75 15.64 0.70
CA SER A 313 -12.36 16.69 -0.27
C SER A 313 -11.43 17.77 0.32
N ASN A 314 -11.62 18.10 1.60
CA ASN A 314 -10.84 19.10 2.34
C ASN A 314 -9.73 18.48 3.22
N ALA A 315 -9.49 17.16 3.13
CA ALA A 315 -8.43 16.53 3.89
C ALA A 315 -7.05 17.03 3.42
N ALA A 316 -6.13 17.21 4.37
CA ALA A 316 -4.75 17.57 4.05
C ALA A 316 -3.99 16.39 3.42
N LEU A 317 -4.41 15.16 3.75
CA LEU A 317 -3.90 13.92 3.18
C LEU A 317 -4.95 12.82 3.29
N VAL A 318 -5.09 12.03 2.22
CA VAL A 318 -5.89 10.80 2.22
C VAL A 318 -4.97 9.59 2.14
N LEU A 319 -5.09 8.65 3.08
CA LEU A 319 -4.48 7.33 3.02
C LEU A 319 -5.55 6.34 2.59
N MET A 320 -5.28 5.50 1.60
CA MET A 320 -6.22 4.44 1.21
C MET A 320 -5.49 3.18 0.77
N ASN A 321 -6.07 2.02 1.05
CA ASN A 321 -5.48 0.77 0.57
C ASN A 321 -5.75 0.58 -0.93
N MET A 322 -4.95 -0.27 -1.58
CA MET A 322 -5.17 -0.67 -2.98
C MET A 322 -5.63 -2.13 -3.08
N PRO A 323 -6.47 -2.47 -4.07
CA PRO A 323 -6.75 -3.85 -4.44
C PRO A 323 -5.48 -4.61 -4.82
N GLU A 324 -5.59 -5.93 -4.96
CA GLU A 324 -4.45 -6.73 -5.42
C GLU A 324 -4.14 -6.45 -6.90
N PRO A 325 -2.89 -6.12 -7.25
CA PRO A 325 -2.52 -5.97 -8.65
C PRO A 325 -2.79 -7.27 -9.42
N PRO A 326 -3.48 -7.21 -10.56
CA PRO A 326 -3.80 -8.41 -11.32
C PRO A 326 -2.55 -9.05 -11.92
N VAL A 327 -2.55 -10.39 -11.99
CA VAL A 327 -1.45 -11.18 -12.57
C VAL A 327 -1.33 -10.95 -14.08
N HIS A 328 -2.45 -10.79 -14.78
CA HIS A 328 -2.46 -10.59 -16.23
C HIS A 328 -2.31 -9.12 -16.61
N LEU A 329 -1.35 -8.82 -17.49
CA LEU A 329 -1.04 -7.47 -17.95
C LEU A 329 -2.25 -6.72 -18.53
N GLU A 330 -3.10 -7.41 -19.30
CA GLU A 330 -4.32 -6.82 -19.89
C GLU A 330 -5.27 -6.24 -18.84
N ARG A 331 -5.32 -6.86 -17.65
CA ARG A 331 -6.14 -6.38 -16.53
C ARG A 331 -5.43 -5.30 -15.72
N PHE A 332 -4.10 -5.23 -15.80
CA PHE A 332 -3.30 -4.26 -15.04
C PHE A 332 -3.58 -2.82 -15.49
N TRP A 333 -3.76 -2.58 -16.79
CA TRP A 333 -4.18 -1.27 -17.27
C TRP A 333 -5.55 -0.85 -16.71
N LYS A 334 -6.48 -1.79 -16.58
CA LYS A 334 -7.78 -1.55 -15.95
C LYS A 334 -7.64 -1.22 -14.46
N TYR A 335 -6.79 -1.98 -13.76
CA TYR A 335 -6.43 -1.73 -12.36
C TYR A 335 -5.85 -0.31 -12.15
N LEU A 336 -4.93 0.14 -12.99
CA LEU A 336 -4.39 1.51 -12.89
C LEU A 336 -5.47 2.58 -13.09
N ASN A 337 -6.38 2.37 -14.04
CA ASN A 337 -7.49 3.29 -14.25
C ASN A 337 -8.50 3.27 -13.10
N PHE A 338 -8.77 2.11 -12.51
CA PHE A 338 -9.56 2.01 -11.28
C PHE A 338 -8.96 2.85 -10.14
N LEU A 339 -7.66 2.72 -9.89
CA LEU A 339 -6.95 3.56 -8.90
C LEU A 339 -7.03 5.04 -9.24
N ASN A 340 -6.99 5.38 -10.53
CA ASN A 340 -7.12 6.76 -10.98
C ASN A 340 -8.52 7.33 -10.74
N ASP A 341 -9.55 6.56 -11.06
CA ASP A 341 -10.95 6.95 -10.94
C ASP A 341 -11.39 7.03 -9.47
N ILE A 342 -10.97 6.10 -8.61
CA ILE A 342 -11.32 6.12 -7.16
C ILE A 342 -10.69 7.29 -6.41
N SER A 343 -9.61 7.86 -6.95
CA SER A 343 -8.87 8.97 -6.32
C SER A 343 -8.90 10.25 -7.16
N ASN A 344 -9.82 10.35 -8.11
CA ASN A 344 -9.96 11.53 -8.95
C ASN A 344 -10.36 12.74 -8.09
N GLU A 345 -9.82 13.92 -8.40
CA GLU A 345 -10.02 15.19 -7.66
C GLU A 345 -9.45 15.26 -6.23
N LEU A 346 -8.90 14.16 -5.70
CA LEU A 346 -8.16 14.20 -4.44
C LEU A 346 -6.77 14.83 -4.64
N LYS A 347 -6.44 15.81 -3.78
CA LYS A 347 -5.21 16.61 -3.90
C LYS A 347 -3.94 15.82 -3.59
N LYS A 348 -3.96 15.05 -2.50
CA LYS A 348 -2.81 14.28 -1.99
C LYS A 348 -3.31 12.94 -1.49
N VAL A 349 -2.82 11.86 -2.09
CA VAL A 349 -3.21 10.49 -1.74
C VAL A 349 -1.95 9.64 -1.58
N LEU A 350 -1.88 8.90 -0.48
CA LEU A 350 -0.97 7.77 -0.37
C LEU A 350 -1.77 6.50 -0.47
N PHE A 351 -1.51 5.77 -1.54
CA PHE A 351 -1.98 4.42 -1.67
C PHE A 351 -1.04 3.49 -0.92
N VAL A 352 -1.58 2.62 -0.09
CA VAL A 352 -0.80 1.74 0.79
C VAL A 352 -1.22 0.29 0.57
N ARG A 353 -0.28 -0.63 0.53
CA ARG A 353 -0.57 -2.06 0.53
C ARG A 353 0.47 -2.78 1.37
N GLY A 354 0.03 -3.68 2.24
CA GLY A 354 0.93 -4.52 3.00
C GLY A 354 1.45 -5.67 2.17
N VAL A 355 2.61 -6.20 2.57
CA VAL A 355 3.04 -7.51 2.08
C VAL A 355 2.18 -8.58 2.76
N ASP A 356 1.50 -9.40 1.98
CA ASP A 356 0.98 -10.66 2.48
C ASP A 356 2.19 -11.59 2.64
N VAL A 357 2.85 -11.53 3.81
CA VAL A 357 4.09 -12.24 4.21
C VAL A 357 4.06 -13.74 3.87
N GLN A 358 2.89 -14.30 3.62
CA GLN A 358 2.68 -15.72 3.40
C GLN A 358 2.70 -16.16 1.92
N SER A 359 2.72 -15.24 0.95
CA SER A 359 2.83 -15.60 -0.48
C SER A 359 4.18 -16.26 -0.83
N ASN A 360 5.24 -15.96 -0.10
CA ASN A 360 6.58 -16.52 -0.35
C ASN A 360 6.72 -17.99 0.11
N VAL A 361 5.94 -18.45 1.09
CA VAL A 361 6.06 -19.82 1.63
C VAL A 361 5.44 -20.86 0.67
N ASP A 362 4.40 -20.49 -0.06
CA ASP A 362 3.73 -21.40 -1.02
C ASP A 362 4.53 -21.54 -2.34
N LEU A 363 5.35 -20.54 -2.70
CA LEU A 363 6.25 -20.58 -3.86
C LEU A 363 7.51 -21.42 -3.59
N GLU A 364 8.06 -21.38 -2.38
CA GLU A 364 9.20 -22.23 -2.00
C GLU A 364 8.80 -23.70 -1.82
N THR A 365 7.60 -23.98 -1.30
CA THR A 365 7.13 -25.36 -1.11
C THR A 365 6.63 -26.03 -2.39
N SER A 366 6.21 -25.26 -3.39
CA SER A 366 5.83 -25.79 -4.72
C SER A 366 7.04 -26.03 -5.64
N THR A 367 8.14 -25.30 -5.46
CA THR A 367 9.39 -25.51 -6.21
C THR A 367 10.24 -26.66 -5.66
N MET A 368 10.05 -27.08 -4.40
CA MET A 368 10.68 -28.28 -3.85
C MET A 368 9.92 -29.59 -4.12
N LYS A 369 8.81 -29.56 -4.87
CA LYS A 369 7.97 -30.74 -5.14
C LYS A 369 7.94 -31.21 -6.59
N ASN A 370 8.80 -30.70 -7.46
CA ASN A 370 8.97 -31.22 -8.82
C ASN A 370 10.38 -31.76 -9.05
#